data_AF-A0A7J3J0Y9-F1
#
_entry.id   AF-A0A7J3J0Y9-F1
#
_cell.length_a   1.000
_cell.length_b   1.000
_cell.length_c   1.000
_cell.angle_alpha   90.00
_cell.angle_beta   90.00
_cell.angle_gamma   90.00
#
_symmetry.space_group_name_H-M   'P 1'
#
loop_
_entity.id
_entity.type
_entity.pdbx_description
1 polymer ?
#
loop_
_entity_poly.entity_id
_entity_poly.type
_entity_poly.pdbx_seq_one_letter_code
_entity_poly.pdbx_strand_id
1 'polypeptide(L)'
;MRILNKAGFVAIFLAATLLVQFSCVAALDSTVKDVMLIFLSDVIGLDLTKYDVSKVSYSYMFPPYFGGYVKEEHITLDLSSSSGDVSVMSTFVNGFIWVLVVYGPTNGTVIYTRQMATNALDEARIILRNYLSFAEKYGLGTSHVNQALTLLDKVSTAPPNFGMRTFNNITGFVPSNITADNMKLETTWTGAKWIYIEDAVEMPFKCLSIDFGGNQIVFSDTWNLFHVGGLSKFSREEVLEIAWKAAKSYNLTVIGEGGTSIPVIPEWLDVPPEVTLNMVPGLFHRREIPDNFVNEGSAVRDPLALYPLWQVIFYFKKIGGMVGIAIGVWGDTEKSPT
;
A
#
# COMPACT_ATOMS: atom_id res chain seq x y z
N MET A 1 -46.24 -28.08 30.64
CA MET A 1 -46.31 -26.61 30.47
C MET A 1 -45.22 -25.98 31.33
N ARG A 2 -44.06 -25.68 30.74
CA ARG A 2 -42.95 -24.93 31.37
C ARG A 2 -42.40 -24.01 30.28
N ILE A 3 -42.59 -22.71 30.47
CA ILE A 3 -42.13 -21.66 29.55
C ILE A 3 -40.69 -21.32 29.99
N LEU A 4 -39.69 -21.70 29.19
CA LEU A 4 -38.30 -21.26 29.39
C LEU A 4 -38.06 -19.96 28.61
N ASN A 5 -37.65 -18.92 29.32
CA ASN A 5 -37.32 -17.59 28.82
C ASN A 5 -36.15 -17.61 27.83
N LYS A 6 -36.41 -17.23 26.57
CA LYS A 6 -35.42 -17.11 25.47
C LYS A 6 -34.63 -15.78 25.47
N ALA A 7 -34.72 -14.97 26.53
CA ALA A 7 -34.11 -13.63 26.55
C ALA A 7 -32.64 -13.58 27.02
N GLY A 8 -32.05 -14.70 27.46
CA GLY A 8 -30.73 -14.70 28.11
C GLY A 8 -29.51 -14.94 27.21
N PHE A 9 -29.69 -15.31 25.94
CA PHE A 9 -28.56 -15.79 25.10
C PHE A 9 -28.06 -14.81 24.03
N VAL A 10 -28.73 -13.66 23.84
CA VAL A 10 -28.35 -12.68 22.79
C VAL A 10 -27.40 -11.59 23.33
N ALA A 11 -27.35 -11.37 24.65
CA ALA A 11 -26.49 -10.34 25.24
C ALA A 11 -25.01 -10.76 25.39
N ILE A 12 -24.69 -12.06 25.35
CA ILE A 12 -23.31 -12.55 25.55
C ILE A 12 -22.52 -12.54 24.22
N PHE A 13 -23.19 -12.60 23.07
CA PHE A 13 -22.51 -12.55 21.77
C PHE A 13 -22.22 -11.12 21.27
N LEU A 14 -22.94 -10.10 21.77
CA LEU A 14 -22.73 -8.71 21.37
C LEU A 14 -21.63 -7.99 22.18
N ALA A 15 -21.22 -8.54 23.33
CA ALA A 15 -20.14 -8.00 24.13
C ALA A 15 -18.76 -8.56 23.75
N ALA A 16 -18.71 -9.66 22.98
CA ALA A 16 -17.47 -10.29 22.56
C ALA A 16 -16.89 -9.72 21.25
N THR A 17 -17.66 -8.93 20.49
CA THR A 17 -17.24 -8.41 19.18
C THR A 17 -16.68 -6.99 19.19
N LEU A 18 -16.62 -6.31 20.35
CA LEU A 18 -16.20 -4.89 20.43
C LEU A 18 -14.87 -4.64 21.15
N LEU A 19 -14.15 -5.68 21.55
CA LEU A 19 -12.84 -5.54 22.18
C LEU A 19 -11.87 -6.61 21.67
N VAL A 20 -11.64 -6.67 20.36
CA VAL A 20 -10.28 -6.98 19.89
C VAL A 20 -9.46 -5.72 20.15
N GLN A 21 -9.22 -5.43 21.44
CA GLN A 21 -8.12 -4.59 21.82
C GLN A 21 -6.89 -5.39 21.41
N PHE A 22 -6.29 -5.01 20.27
CA PHE A 22 -4.92 -5.39 19.96
C PHE A 22 -4.07 -4.89 21.13
N SER A 23 -3.94 -5.75 22.13
CA SER A 23 -3.12 -5.54 23.29
C SER A 23 -1.70 -5.76 22.81
N CYS A 24 -1.18 -4.82 22.01
CA CYS A 24 0.24 -4.72 21.70
C CYS A 24 0.94 -4.20 22.97
N VAL A 25 0.86 -4.99 24.04
CA VAL A 25 1.35 -4.66 25.39
C VAL A 25 2.86 -4.91 25.52
N ALA A 26 3.54 -5.34 24.45
CA ALA A 26 4.96 -5.65 24.47
C ALA A 26 5.90 -4.53 23.95
N ALA A 27 5.38 -3.42 23.44
CA ALA A 27 6.21 -2.32 22.91
C ALA A 27 6.35 -1.12 23.87
N LEU A 28 5.95 -1.25 25.14
CA LEU A 28 5.65 -0.09 25.98
C LEU A 28 6.83 0.86 26.30
N ASP A 29 8.09 0.47 26.06
CA ASP A 29 9.26 1.31 26.37
C ASP A 29 10.29 1.48 25.24
N SER A 30 10.14 0.82 24.08
CA SER A 30 11.11 0.99 22.98
C SER A 30 10.76 2.22 22.14
N THR A 31 11.72 3.13 21.94
CA THR A 31 11.51 4.25 21.02
C THR A 31 11.47 3.74 19.57
N VAL A 32 10.83 4.48 18.65
CA VAL A 32 10.86 4.16 17.21
C VAL A 32 12.28 3.99 16.68
N LYS A 33 13.23 4.75 17.23
CA LYS A 33 14.66 4.60 16.94
C LYS A 33 15.17 3.20 17.32
N ASP A 34 14.86 2.72 18.52
CA ASP A 34 15.30 1.40 18.98
C ASP A 34 14.68 0.30 18.10
N VAL A 35 13.39 0.40 17.80
CA VAL A 35 12.70 -0.54 16.90
C VAL A 35 13.34 -0.53 15.52
N MET A 36 13.68 0.64 14.97
CA MET A 36 14.33 0.72 13.66
C MET A 36 15.73 0.10 13.68
N LEU A 37 16.55 0.34 14.72
CA LEU A 37 17.87 -0.28 14.83
C LEU A 37 17.76 -1.81 14.99
N ILE A 38 16.79 -2.29 15.76
CA ILE A 38 16.49 -3.72 15.87
C ILE A 38 16.06 -4.27 14.50
N PHE A 39 15.19 -3.57 13.76
CA PHE A 39 14.78 -4.00 12.43
C PHE A 39 15.96 -4.06 11.45
N LEU A 40 16.83 -3.06 11.43
CA LEU A 40 18.01 -3.03 10.57
C LEU A 40 18.99 -4.18 10.88
N SER A 41 19.15 -4.54 12.15
CA SER A 41 20.04 -5.63 12.57
C SER A 41 19.38 -7.01 12.40
N ASP A 42 18.19 -7.20 12.96
CA ASP A 42 17.51 -8.50 12.99
C ASP A 42 16.89 -8.86 11.63
N VAL A 43 16.27 -7.90 10.93
CA VAL A 43 15.56 -8.15 9.66
C VAL A 43 16.47 -7.98 8.45
N ILE A 44 17.06 -6.79 8.29
CA ILE A 44 17.94 -6.49 7.15
C ILE A 44 19.31 -7.18 7.28
N GLY A 45 19.80 -7.38 8.50
CA GLY A 45 21.08 -8.06 8.76
C GLY A 45 22.29 -7.14 8.83
N LEU A 46 22.11 -5.82 9.03
CA LEU A 46 23.23 -4.88 9.18
C LEU A 46 24.02 -5.17 10.46
N ASP A 47 25.36 -5.14 10.37
CA ASP A 47 26.22 -5.22 11.56
C ASP A 47 26.35 -3.85 12.21
N LEU A 48 25.36 -3.47 13.00
CA LEU A 48 25.31 -2.18 13.70
C LEU A 48 26.48 -1.97 14.68
N THR A 49 27.27 -3.01 15.02
CA THR A 49 28.48 -2.85 15.84
C THR A 49 29.63 -2.19 15.07
N LYS A 50 29.51 -2.10 13.74
CA LYS A 50 30.50 -1.50 12.83
C LYS A 50 30.11 -0.09 12.36
N TYR A 51 28.99 0.42 12.86
CA TYR A 51 28.44 1.70 12.46
C TYR A 51 28.33 2.65 13.64
N ASP A 52 28.77 3.88 13.43
CA ASP A 52 28.43 5.00 14.28
C ASP A 52 27.09 5.59 13.80
N VAL A 53 26.10 5.59 14.69
CA VAL A 53 24.76 6.15 14.39
C VAL A 53 24.79 7.66 14.59
N SER A 54 24.47 8.42 13.53
CA SER A 54 24.48 9.88 13.55
C SER A 54 23.27 10.48 12.82
N LYS A 55 23.12 11.82 12.89
CA LYS A 55 22.08 12.61 12.20
C LYS A 55 20.66 12.04 12.33
N VAL A 56 20.32 11.60 13.54
CA VAL A 56 18.98 11.10 13.82
C VAL A 56 17.99 12.25 13.75
N SER A 57 17.07 12.20 12.79
CA SER A 57 15.91 13.08 12.70
C SER A 57 14.66 12.28 13.01
N TYR A 58 13.76 12.86 13.79
CA TYR A 58 12.50 12.25 14.16
C TYR A 58 11.39 13.29 14.07
N SER A 59 10.29 12.91 13.44
CA SER A 59 9.05 13.67 13.45
C SER A 59 7.86 12.71 13.52
N TYR A 60 6.71 13.23 13.94
CA TYR A 60 5.47 12.49 13.88
C TYR A 60 4.32 13.41 13.53
N MET A 61 3.27 12.82 12.96
CA MET A 61 2.02 13.51 12.66
C MET A 61 0.83 12.56 12.75
N PHE A 62 -0.37 13.13 12.76
CA PHE A 62 -1.63 12.39 12.64
C PHE A 62 -2.27 12.78 11.31
N PRO A 63 -1.98 12.06 10.22
CA PRO A 63 -2.35 12.52 8.91
C PRO A 63 -3.88 12.56 8.73
N PRO A 64 -4.42 13.63 8.11
CA PRO A 64 -5.85 13.73 7.88
C PRO A 64 -6.38 12.66 6.92
N TYR A 65 -5.53 12.10 6.04
CA TYR A 65 -5.91 10.99 5.15
C TYR A 65 -6.11 9.65 5.89
N PHE A 66 -5.62 9.53 7.13
CA PHE A 66 -5.98 8.44 8.05
C PHE A 66 -7.06 8.86 9.07
N GLY A 67 -7.77 9.94 8.80
CA GLY A 67 -8.78 10.51 9.70
C GLY A 67 -8.22 11.08 10.99
N GLY A 68 -6.89 11.27 11.07
CA GLY A 68 -6.21 11.66 12.31
C GLY A 68 -6.13 10.55 13.36
N TYR A 69 -6.47 9.30 13.00
CA TYR A 69 -6.47 8.16 13.94
C TYR A 69 -5.14 7.42 14.00
N VAL A 70 -4.33 7.55 12.94
CA VAL A 70 -3.03 6.88 12.83
C VAL A 70 -1.92 7.83 13.25
N LYS A 71 -1.07 7.38 14.17
CA LYS A 71 0.20 8.03 14.45
C LYS A 71 1.20 7.59 13.37
N GLU A 72 1.61 8.53 12.54
CA GLU A 72 2.67 8.34 11.56
C GLU A 72 3.97 8.92 12.11
N GLU A 73 5.01 8.11 12.21
CA GLU A 73 6.31 8.47 12.80
C GLU A 73 7.37 8.32 11.72
N HIS A 74 8.04 9.41 11.38
CA HIS A 74 9.14 9.42 10.42
C HIS A 74 10.46 9.46 11.17
N ILE A 75 11.39 8.64 10.74
CA ILE A 75 12.74 8.63 11.28
C ILE A 75 13.75 8.52 10.14
N THR A 76 14.78 9.33 10.22
CA THR A 76 15.97 9.20 9.36
C THR A 76 17.21 9.13 10.22
N LEU A 77 18.20 8.34 9.80
CA LEU A 77 19.53 8.35 10.42
C LEU A 77 20.61 8.02 9.38
N ASP A 78 21.84 8.39 9.71
CA ASP A 78 23.03 7.98 8.96
C ASP A 78 23.83 6.97 9.82
N LEU A 79 24.30 5.91 9.17
CA LEU A 79 25.17 4.89 9.72
C LEU A 79 26.56 5.04 9.07
N SER A 80 27.53 5.56 9.82
CA SER A 80 28.89 5.79 9.31
C SER A 80 29.83 4.66 9.69
N SER A 81 30.64 4.19 8.74
CA SER A 81 31.66 3.15 8.98
C SER A 81 32.94 3.45 8.21
N SER A 82 34.00 2.67 8.46
CA SER A 82 35.22 2.73 7.65
C SER A 82 35.00 2.36 6.18
N SER A 83 33.90 1.66 5.87
CA SER A 83 33.57 1.19 4.53
C SER A 83 32.58 2.11 3.80
N GLY A 84 32.16 3.23 4.41
CA GLY A 84 31.21 4.17 3.83
C GLY A 84 29.99 4.45 4.72
N ASP A 85 29.20 5.44 4.29
CA ASP A 85 28.00 5.92 4.98
C ASP A 85 26.73 5.33 4.35
N VAL A 86 25.86 4.77 5.18
CA VAL A 86 24.53 4.27 4.79
C VAL A 86 23.49 5.23 5.34
N SER A 87 22.59 5.73 4.50
CA SER A 87 21.46 6.54 4.98
C SER A 87 20.21 5.66 5.08
N VAL A 88 19.45 5.82 6.15
CA VAL A 88 18.22 5.07 6.39
C VAL A 88 17.07 6.04 6.61
N MET A 89 15.96 5.76 5.95
CA MET A 89 14.68 6.43 6.18
C MET A 89 13.62 5.38 6.47
N SER A 90 12.79 5.60 7.48
CA SER A 90 11.65 4.74 7.77
C SER A 90 10.43 5.58 8.16
N THR A 91 9.26 5.07 7.80
CA THR A 91 7.99 5.54 8.33
C THR A 91 7.32 4.39 9.08
N PHE A 92 6.90 4.67 10.31
CA PHE A 92 6.12 3.78 11.13
C PHE A 92 4.69 4.29 11.24
N VAL A 93 3.74 3.36 11.26
CA VAL A 93 2.31 3.66 11.39
C VAL A 93 1.80 2.84 12.57
N ASN A 94 1.36 3.53 13.63
CA ASN A 94 0.94 2.90 14.89
C ASN A 94 1.98 1.90 15.45
N GLY A 95 3.27 2.25 15.33
CA GLY A 95 4.39 1.41 15.77
C GLY A 95 4.78 0.27 14.82
N PHE A 96 4.06 0.08 13.70
CA PHE A 96 4.40 -0.91 12.67
C PHE A 96 5.20 -0.28 11.55
N ILE A 97 6.13 -1.04 10.95
CA ILE A 97 6.90 -0.54 9.81
C ILE A 97 5.99 -0.40 8.60
N TRP A 98 5.82 0.82 8.10
CA TRP A 98 5.06 1.06 6.88
C TRP A 98 5.99 0.97 5.67
N VAL A 99 7.10 1.70 5.71
CA VAL A 99 8.13 1.66 4.68
C VAL A 99 9.49 1.90 5.31
N LEU A 100 10.50 1.16 4.84
CA LEU A 100 11.91 1.33 5.14
C LEU A 100 12.66 1.47 3.83
N VAL A 101 13.57 2.42 3.78
CA VAL A 101 14.53 2.59 2.69
C VAL A 101 15.94 2.63 3.27
N VAL A 102 16.79 1.71 2.82
CA VAL A 102 18.22 1.66 3.15
C VAL A 102 19.00 2.04 1.90
N TYR A 103 19.62 3.21 1.90
CA TYR A 103 20.44 3.70 0.80
C TYR A 103 21.87 3.17 0.96
N GLY A 104 22.35 2.42 -0.03
CA GLY A 104 23.74 1.96 -0.05
C GLY A 104 24.71 3.14 -0.15
N PRO A 105 25.97 2.96 0.31
CA PRO A 105 26.95 4.03 0.26
C PRO A 105 27.29 4.38 -1.20
N THR A 106 27.54 5.66 -1.47
CA THR A 106 28.06 6.09 -2.78
C THR A 106 29.44 5.50 -3.06
N ASN A 107 30.25 5.32 -2.00
CA ASN A 107 31.58 4.72 -2.04
C ASN A 107 31.71 3.65 -0.97
N GLY A 108 32.18 2.46 -1.35
CA GLY A 108 32.41 1.33 -0.46
C GLY A 108 31.22 0.37 -0.38
N THR A 109 31.04 -0.31 0.75
CA THR A 109 30.09 -1.44 0.86
C THR A 109 29.36 -1.44 2.20
N VAL A 110 28.10 -1.86 2.17
CA VAL A 110 27.33 -2.11 3.40
C VAL A 110 27.89 -3.33 4.13
N ILE A 111 28.01 -3.24 5.45
CA ILE A 111 28.57 -4.27 6.33
C ILE A 111 27.41 -5.02 7.00
N TYR A 112 27.40 -6.33 6.79
CA TYR A 112 26.37 -7.23 7.30
C TYR A 112 26.94 -8.17 8.37
N THR A 113 26.09 -8.64 9.27
CA THR A 113 26.43 -9.69 10.24
C THR A 113 26.62 -11.05 9.58
N ARG A 114 26.11 -11.21 8.35
CA ARG A 114 26.22 -12.41 7.52
C ARG A 114 26.68 -12.06 6.11
N GLN A 115 27.12 -13.07 5.37
CA GLN A 115 27.26 -12.91 3.92
C GLN A 115 25.88 -12.71 3.28
N MET A 116 25.73 -11.66 2.46
CA MET A 116 24.52 -11.47 1.66
C MET A 116 24.39 -12.58 0.62
N ALA A 117 23.15 -12.91 0.27
CA ALA A 117 22.92 -13.78 -0.88
C ALA A 117 23.37 -13.09 -2.17
N THR A 118 23.78 -13.88 -3.15
CA THR A 118 24.21 -13.38 -4.47
C THR A 118 23.04 -13.03 -5.39
N ASN A 119 21.81 -13.30 -4.96
CA ASN A 119 20.59 -13.06 -5.72
C ASN A 119 19.43 -12.57 -4.84
N ALA A 120 18.56 -11.77 -5.46
CA ALA A 120 17.42 -11.10 -4.81
C ALA A 120 16.36 -12.07 -4.29
N LEU A 121 16.19 -13.24 -4.93
CA LEU A 121 15.23 -14.24 -4.49
C LEU A 121 15.62 -14.83 -3.12
N ASP A 122 16.86 -15.28 -2.98
CA ASP A 122 17.35 -15.81 -1.71
C ASP A 122 17.45 -14.72 -0.64
N GLU A 123 17.89 -13.51 -1.02
CA GLU A 123 17.94 -12.39 -0.08
C GLU A 123 16.54 -12.00 0.42
N ALA A 124 15.53 -11.96 -0.47
CA ALA A 124 14.14 -11.73 -0.08
C ALA A 124 13.62 -12.83 0.85
N ARG A 125 13.93 -14.11 0.61
CA ARG A 125 13.56 -15.21 1.53
C ARG A 125 14.17 -15.01 2.92
N ILE A 126 15.43 -14.58 2.99
CA ILE A 126 16.10 -14.33 4.28
C ILE A 126 15.43 -13.16 5.00
N ILE A 127 15.25 -12.03 4.32
CA ILE A 127 14.57 -10.85 4.88
C ILE A 127 13.16 -11.21 5.38
N LEU A 128 12.38 -11.96 4.61
CA LEU A 128 11.02 -12.36 5.02
C LEU A 128 11.01 -13.32 6.21
N ARG A 129 11.94 -14.26 6.32
CA ARG A 129 12.04 -15.16 7.49
C ARG A 129 12.46 -14.40 8.74
N ASN A 130 13.39 -13.47 8.60
CA ASN A 130 13.78 -12.61 9.70
C ASN A 130 12.63 -11.68 10.10
N TYR A 131 11.91 -11.12 9.13
CA TYR A 131 10.72 -10.32 9.37
C TYR A 131 9.62 -11.12 10.06
N LEU A 132 9.39 -12.38 9.66
CA LEU A 132 8.46 -13.29 10.36
C LEU A 132 8.82 -13.42 11.84
N SER A 133 10.10 -13.69 12.14
CA SER A 133 10.59 -13.84 13.52
C SER A 133 10.45 -12.53 14.32
N PHE A 134 10.79 -11.40 13.70
CA PHE A 134 10.60 -10.06 14.26
C PHE A 134 9.12 -9.82 14.55
N ALA A 135 8.25 -10.04 13.57
CA ALA A 135 6.82 -9.81 13.66
C ALA A 135 6.17 -10.67 14.76
N GLU A 136 6.54 -11.94 14.89
CA GLU A 136 6.09 -12.82 15.98
C GLU A 136 6.55 -12.31 17.36
N LYS A 137 7.81 -11.90 17.49
CA LYS A 137 8.38 -11.32 18.73
C LYS A 137 7.62 -10.08 19.19
N TYR A 138 7.11 -9.27 18.27
CA TYR A 138 6.36 -8.04 18.56
C TYR A 138 4.83 -8.22 18.49
N GLY A 139 4.33 -9.46 18.37
CA GLY A 139 2.89 -9.75 18.38
C GLY A 139 2.12 -9.26 17.15
N LEU A 140 2.80 -9.14 16.01
CA LEU A 140 2.21 -8.75 14.74
C LEU A 140 1.52 -9.95 14.07
N GLY A 141 0.47 -9.70 13.29
CA GLY A 141 -0.10 -10.74 12.44
C GLY A 141 0.86 -11.13 11.32
N THR A 142 1.15 -12.42 11.16
CA THR A 142 2.20 -12.92 10.24
C THR A 142 1.72 -13.91 9.18
N SER A 143 0.42 -14.18 9.09
CA SER A 143 -0.14 -15.15 8.13
C SER A 143 0.23 -14.82 6.68
N HIS A 144 0.27 -13.53 6.33
CA HIS A 144 0.67 -13.07 5.01
C HIS A 144 2.16 -13.27 4.71
N VAL A 145 3.03 -13.17 5.71
CA VAL A 145 4.47 -13.41 5.53
C VAL A 145 4.73 -14.89 5.18
N ASN A 146 4.02 -15.82 5.81
CA ASN A 146 4.11 -17.25 5.51
C ASN A 146 3.61 -17.59 4.09
N GLN A 147 2.50 -16.99 3.67
CA GLN A 147 2.00 -17.11 2.30
C GLN A 147 2.99 -16.50 1.29
N ALA A 148 3.58 -15.35 1.61
CA ALA A 148 4.57 -14.69 0.77
C ALA A 148 5.81 -15.56 0.55
N LEU A 149 6.33 -16.19 1.62
CA LEU A 149 7.42 -17.16 1.55
C LEU A 149 7.06 -18.35 0.65
N THR A 150 5.85 -18.89 0.77
CA THR A 150 5.37 -20.01 -0.06
C THR A 150 5.29 -19.64 -1.54
N LEU A 151 4.87 -18.41 -1.86
CA LEU A 151 4.83 -17.94 -3.26
C LEU A 151 6.24 -17.73 -3.85
N LEU A 152 7.24 -17.36 -3.05
CA LEU A 152 8.63 -17.24 -3.51
C LEU A 152 9.23 -18.57 -4.00
N ASP A 153 8.72 -19.72 -3.54
CA ASP A 153 9.21 -21.03 -4.01
C ASP A 153 8.86 -21.29 -5.48
N LYS A 154 7.94 -20.51 -6.06
CA LYS A 154 7.54 -20.56 -7.46
C LYS A 154 8.27 -19.54 -8.35
N VAL A 155 9.10 -18.68 -7.76
CA VAL A 155 9.85 -17.64 -8.48
C VAL A 155 11.21 -18.16 -8.94
N SER A 156 11.67 -17.68 -10.10
CA SER A 156 13.00 -17.96 -10.65
C SER A 156 13.93 -16.75 -10.53
N THR A 157 15.23 -17.02 -10.36
CA THR A 157 16.28 -16.01 -10.34
C THR A 157 16.63 -15.56 -11.77
N ALA A 158 16.87 -14.26 -11.95
CA ALA A 158 17.34 -13.72 -13.23
C ALA A 158 18.76 -14.22 -13.57
N PRO A 159 19.11 -14.30 -14.87
CA PRO A 159 20.48 -14.60 -15.27
C PRO A 159 21.46 -13.52 -14.76
N PRO A 160 22.73 -13.87 -14.48
CA PRO A 160 23.75 -12.90 -14.11
C PRO A 160 24.01 -11.90 -15.25
N ASN A 161 24.48 -10.70 -14.90
CA ASN A 161 24.87 -9.62 -15.83
C ASN A 161 23.75 -8.98 -16.66
N PHE A 162 22.49 -9.14 -16.27
CA PHE A 162 21.44 -8.25 -16.77
C PHE A 162 21.75 -6.85 -16.22
N GLY A 163 22.16 -5.89 -17.07
CA GLY A 163 22.85 -4.63 -16.74
C GLY A 163 22.09 -3.61 -15.87
N MET A 164 21.43 -4.09 -14.81
CA MET A 164 20.68 -3.31 -13.86
C MET A 164 21.54 -3.02 -12.64
N ARG A 165 21.32 -1.84 -12.07
CA ARG A 165 21.90 -1.46 -10.79
C ARG A 165 21.00 -1.98 -9.68
N THR A 166 21.31 -3.17 -9.18
CA THR A 166 20.75 -3.69 -7.94
C THR A 166 21.65 -3.30 -6.78
N PHE A 167 21.06 -3.27 -5.59
CA PHE A 167 21.76 -3.08 -4.34
C PHE A 167 22.81 -4.20 -4.15
N ASN A 168 24.05 -3.80 -3.90
CA ASN A 168 25.20 -4.71 -3.80
C ASN A 168 25.41 -5.65 -5.01
N ASN A 169 24.94 -5.26 -6.20
CA ASN A 169 25.08 -6.04 -7.44
C ASN A 169 24.52 -7.48 -7.38
N ILE A 170 23.53 -7.74 -6.54
CA ILE A 170 22.85 -9.04 -6.50
C ILE A 170 22.07 -9.28 -7.80
N THR A 171 21.95 -10.53 -8.26
CA THR A 171 21.11 -10.81 -9.44
C THR A 171 19.64 -10.63 -9.12
N GLY A 172 18.86 -10.16 -10.09
CA GLY A 172 17.44 -9.84 -9.93
C GLY A 172 16.49 -11.04 -9.93
N PHE A 173 15.18 -10.76 -10.02
CA PHE A 173 14.15 -11.78 -10.26
C PHE A 173 13.82 -11.89 -11.75
N VAL A 174 13.30 -13.03 -12.20
CA VAL A 174 12.55 -13.09 -13.46
C VAL A 174 11.17 -12.47 -13.24
N PRO A 175 10.71 -11.50 -14.07
CA PRO A 175 9.38 -10.95 -13.94
C PRO A 175 8.30 -12.02 -14.08
N SER A 176 7.35 -12.05 -13.15
CA SER A 176 6.33 -13.08 -13.06
C SER A 176 5.11 -12.57 -12.31
N ASN A 177 3.95 -13.15 -12.62
CA ASN A 177 2.69 -12.92 -11.91
C ASN A 177 2.13 -14.27 -11.47
N ILE A 178 2.07 -14.49 -10.17
CA ILE A 178 1.66 -15.76 -9.57
C ILE A 178 0.53 -15.49 -8.59
N THR A 179 -0.51 -16.30 -8.59
CA THR A 179 -1.63 -16.16 -7.64
C THR A 179 -1.83 -17.46 -6.90
N ALA A 180 -1.99 -17.38 -5.58
CA ALA A 180 -2.44 -18.48 -4.74
C ALA A 180 -3.29 -17.91 -3.61
N ASP A 181 -4.44 -18.55 -3.35
CA ASP A 181 -5.42 -18.11 -2.37
C ASP A 181 -5.79 -16.62 -2.58
N ASN A 182 -5.69 -15.82 -1.51
CA ASN A 182 -5.99 -14.39 -1.49
C ASN A 182 -4.73 -13.52 -1.70
N MET A 183 -3.71 -14.02 -2.40
CA MET A 183 -2.45 -13.32 -2.61
C MET A 183 -1.95 -13.44 -4.06
N LYS A 184 -1.67 -12.29 -4.68
CA LYS A 184 -0.86 -12.15 -5.91
C LYS A 184 0.58 -11.89 -5.52
N LEU A 185 1.53 -12.51 -6.21
CA LEU A 185 2.92 -12.11 -6.24
C LEU A 185 3.23 -11.55 -7.63
N GLU A 186 3.67 -10.31 -7.68
CA GLU A 186 4.26 -9.67 -8.85
C GLU A 186 5.76 -9.50 -8.62
N THR A 187 6.59 -10.04 -9.51
CA THR A 187 8.03 -9.76 -9.51
C THR A 187 8.38 -8.82 -10.66
N THR A 188 9.20 -7.84 -10.36
CA THR A 188 9.96 -7.07 -11.35
C THR A 188 11.38 -7.59 -11.36
N TRP A 189 12.23 -7.03 -12.21
CA TRP A 189 13.63 -7.40 -12.19
C TRP A 189 14.35 -7.10 -10.87
N THR A 190 13.89 -6.12 -10.09
CA THR A 190 14.55 -5.66 -8.87
C THR A 190 13.76 -5.93 -7.60
N GLY A 191 12.48 -6.30 -7.71
CA GLY A 191 11.61 -6.40 -6.55
C GLY A 191 10.53 -7.47 -6.67
N ALA A 192 9.89 -7.71 -5.54
CA ALA A 192 8.76 -8.59 -5.36
C ALA A 192 7.69 -7.85 -4.55
N LYS A 193 6.43 -7.92 -5.00
CA LYS A 193 5.27 -7.32 -4.35
C LYS A 193 4.17 -8.37 -4.19
N TRP A 194 3.74 -8.58 -2.96
CA TRP A 194 2.61 -9.45 -2.62
C TRP A 194 1.37 -8.58 -2.37
N ILE A 195 0.34 -8.75 -3.19
CA ILE A 195 -0.88 -7.95 -3.19
C ILE A 195 -2.03 -8.83 -2.71
N TYR A 196 -2.80 -8.37 -1.73
CA TYR A 196 -4.02 -9.06 -1.32
C TYR A 196 -5.05 -9.05 -2.47
N ILE A 197 -5.70 -10.20 -2.71
CA ILE A 197 -6.80 -10.36 -3.68
C ILE A 197 -8.03 -10.91 -2.96
N GLU A 198 -9.20 -10.38 -3.30
CA GLU A 198 -10.49 -10.97 -2.92
C GLU A 198 -11.44 -10.88 -4.12
N ASP A 199 -12.12 -11.98 -4.46
CA ASP A 199 -12.98 -12.10 -5.65
C ASP A 199 -12.34 -11.57 -6.95
N ALA A 200 -11.07 -11.93 -7.16
CA ALA A 200 -10.24 -11.49 -8.29
C ALA A 200 -9.99 -9.97 -8.37
N VAL A 201 -10.30 -9.21 -7.31
CA VAL A 201 -9.99 -7.78 -7.20
C VAL A 201 -8.72 -7.57 -6.40
N GLU A 202 -7.76 -6.85 -6.98
CA GLU A 202 -6.48 -6.54 -6.36
C GLU A 202 -6.58 -5.35 -5.39
N MET A 203 -5.88 -5.45 -4.26
CA MET A 203 -5.85 -4.43 -3.22
C MET A 203 -4.43 -3.89 -3.04
N PRO A 204 -3.96 -3.00 -3.94
CA PRO A 204 -2.54 -2.57 -3.97
C PRO A 204 -2.09 -1.82 -2.72
N PHE A 205 -3.03 -1.32 -1.90
CA PHE A 205 -2.77 -0.68 -0.62
C PHE A 205 -2.65 -1.67 0.55
N LYS A 206 -3.05 -2.93 0.38
CA LYS A 206 -2.87 -4.03 1.36
C LYS A 206 -1.85 -5.00 0.79
N CYS A 207 -0.58 -4.68 0.96
CA CYS A 207 0.51 -5.39 0.31
C CYS A 207 1.75 -5.52 1.20
N LEU A 208 2.63 -6.43 0.82
CA LEU A 208 4.00 -6.55 1.30
C LEU A 208 4.91 -6.35 0.08
N SER A 209 6.06 -5.72 0.23
CA SER A 209 7.00 -5.56 -0.89
C SER A 209 8.45 -5.44 -0.45
N ILE A 210 9.35 -5.98 -1.28
CA ILE A 210 10.80 -5.81 -1.19
C ILE A 210 11.32 -5.40 -2.56
N ASP A 211 12.11 -4.34 -2.63
CA ASP A 211 12.80 -3.92 -3.86
C ASP A 211 14.28 -3.64 -3.59
N PHE A 212 15.15 -4.08 -4.49
CA PHE A 212 16.60 -3.95 -4.44
C PHE A 212 17.14 -3.04 -5.54
N GLY A 213 16.29 -2.26 -6.20
CA GLY A 213 16.66 -1.40 -7.32
C GLY A 213 17.38 -0.13 -6.86
N GLY A 214 18.13 0.49 -7.77
CA GLY A 214 18.63 1.87 -7.55
C GLY A 214 19.66 2.00 -6.42
N ASN A 215 20.41 0.94 -6.11
CA ASN A 215 21.36 0.90 -4.99
C ASN A 215 20.70 1.20 -3.63
N GLN A 216 19.46 0.73 -3.43
CA GLN A 216 18.76 0.78 -2.15
C GLN A 216 18.01 -0.52 -1.89
N ILE A 217 17.71 -0.79 -0.62
CA ILE A 217 16.70 -1.78 -0.22
C ILE A 217 15.45 -1.01 0.21
N VAL A 218 14.32 -1.28 -0.43
CA VAL A 218 13.00 -0.82 0.00
C VAL A 218 12.25 -2.01 0.58
N PHE A 219 11.76 -1.88 1.80
CA PHE A 219 10.85 -2.84 2.43
C PHE A 219 9.56 -2.11 2.81
N SER A 220 8.40 -2.70 2.55
CA SER A 220 7.11 -2.12 2.97
C SER A 220 6.13 -3.21 3.33
N ASP A 221 5.39 -3.01 4.42
CA ASP A 221 4.28 -3.86 4.83
C ASP A 221 3.08 -3.00 5.23
N THR A 222 2.04 -3.01 4.40
CA THR A 222 0.76 -2.36 4.68
C THR A 222 -0.35 -3.37 4.97
N TRP A 223 -0.01 -4.65 5.12
CA TRP A 223 -1.00 -5.71 5.17
C TRP A 223 -1.97 -5.55 6.34
N ASN A 224 -1.47 -5.19 7.51
CA ASN A 224 -2.30 -5.01 8.72
C ASN A 224 -2.80 -3.58 8.92
N LEU A 225 -2.45 -2.64 8.02
CA LEU A 225 -2.91 -1.26 8.10
C LEU A 225 -4.37 -1.12 7.63
N PHE A 226 -4.70 -1.76 6.51
CA PHE A 226 -6.02 -1.66 5.91
C PHE A 226 -6.84 -2.94 6.05
N HIS A 227 -8.12 -2.79 6.36
CA HIS A 227 -9.12 -3.85 6.23
C HIS A 227 -9.96 -3.67 4.96
N VAL A 228 -10.71 -4.70 4.57
CA VAL A 228 -11.62 -4.64 3.43
C VAL A 228 -12.95 -4.09 3.93
N GLY A 229 -13.36 -2.92 3.44
CA GLY A 229 -14.62 -2.29 3.83
C GLY A 229 -15.84 -2.91 3.14
N GLY A 230 -15.62 -3.58 2.01
CA GLY A 230 -16.62 -4.31 1.24
C GLY A 230 -16.15 -4.53 -0.20
N LEU A 231 -16.91 -5.30 -0.96
CA LEU A 231 -16.69 -5.50 -2.39
C LEU A 231 -17.73 -4.73 -3.20
N SER A 232 -17.49 -4.60 -4.51
CA SER A 232 -18.44 -3.94 -5.41
C SER A 232 -19.78 -4.67 -5.40
N LYS A 233 -20.86 -3.92 -5.21
CA LYS A 233 -22.25 -4.39 -5.35
C LYS A 233 -22.80 -4.20 -6.77
N PHE A 234 -22.12 -3.40 -7.58
CA PHE A 234 -22.50 -3.15 -8.96
C PHE A 234 -21.74 -4.05 -9.94
N SER A 235 -22.41 -4.41 -11.03
CA SER A 235 -21.77 -4.96 -12.22
C SER A 235 -21.05 -3.86 -13.01
N ARG A 236 -20.21 -4.29 -13.96
CA ARG A 236 -19.54 -3.37 -14.88
C ARG A 236 -20.56 -2.58 -15.71
N GLU A 237 -21.64 -3.22 -16.14
CA GLU A 237 -22.67 -2.62 -16.98
C GLU A 237 -23.47 -1.55 -16.23
N GLU A 238 -23.82 -1.81 -14.96
CA GLU A 238 -24.52 -0.83 -14.10
C GLU A 238 -23.65 0.40 -13.85
N VAL A 239 -22.36 0.19 -13.56
CA VAL A 239 -21.38 1.26 -13.37
C VAL A 239 -21.24 2.11 -14.63
N LEU A 240 -21.20 1.48 -15.81
CA LEU A 240 -21.14 2.19 -17.09
C LEU A 240 -22.35 3.08 -17.30
N GLU A 241 -23.55 2.61 -16.97
CA GLU A 241 -24.77 3.41 -17.08
C GLU A 241 -24.76 4.61 -16.12
N ILE A 242 -24.40 4.39 -14.85
CA ILE A 242 -24.27 5.45 -13.84
C ILE A 242 -23.25 6.49 -14.29
N ALA A 243 -22.05 6.03 -14.68
CA ALA A 243 -20.97 6.90 -15.10
C ALA A 243 -21.33 7.70 -16.37
N TRP A 244 -22.03 7.08 -17.32
CA TRP A 244 -22.46 7.74 -18.54
C TRP A 244 -23.52 8.81 -18.28
N LYS A 245 -24.45 8.55 -17.35
CA LYS A 245 -25.43 9.54 -16.91
C LYS A 245 -24.73 10.75 -16.27
N ALA A 246 -23.78 10.51 -15.37
CA ALA A 246 -22.99 11.56 -14.73
C ALA A 246 -22.13 12.36 -15.74
N ALA A 247 -21.48 11.67 -16.68
CA ALA A 247 -20.68 12.31 -17.72
C ALA A 247 -21.52 13.25 -18.60
N LYS A 248 -22.77 12.87 -18.92
CA LYS A 248 -23.69 13.70 -19.71
C LYS A 248 -24.32 14.86 -18.93
N SER A 249 -24.44 14.75 -17.61
CA SER A 249 -24.94 15.86 -16.76
C SER A 249 -23.85 16.86 -16.42
N TYR A 250 -22.57 16.50 -16.56
CA TYR A 250 -21.46 17.39 -16.28
C TYR A 250 -21.39 18.54 -17.29
N ASN A 251 -21.53 19.77 -16.80
CA ASN A 251 -21.42 20.97 -17.61
C ASN A 251 -19.94 21.35 -17.79
N LEU A 252 -19.31 20.79 -18.82
CA LEU A 252 -17.91 21.09 -19.13
C LEU A 252 -17.75 22.56 -19.50
N THR A 253 -16.90 23.28 -18.79
CA THR A 253 -16.55 24.67 -19.11
C THR A 253 -15.08 24.80 -19.49
N VAL A 254 -14.79 25.61 -20.50
CA VAL A 254 -13.43 26.00 -20.85
C VAL A 254 -13.20 27.48 -20.55
N ILE A 255 -11.99 27.82 -20.13
CA ILE A 255 -11.60 29.22 -19.94
C ILE A 255 -11.14 29.77 -21.29
N GLY A 256 -11.93 30.68 -21.85
CA GLY A 256 -11.62 31.40 -23.09
C GLY A 256 -10.63 32.54 -22.88
N GLU A 257 -10.32 33.24 -23.97
CA GLU A 257 -9.49 34.44 -23.94
C GLU A 257 -10.10 35.50 -23.00
N GLY A 258 -9.27 36.09 -22.13
CA GLY A 258 -9.74 37.04 -21.11
C GLY A 258 -10.34 36.40 -19.84
N GLY A 259 -10.23 35.08 -19.66
CA GLY A 259 -10.65 34.41 -18.42
C GLY A 259 -12.14 34.07 -18.33
N THR A 260 -12.88 34.20 -19.43
CA THR A 260 -14.33 33.93 -19.46
C THR A 260 -14.59 32.43 -19.49
N SER A 261 -15.47 31.94 -18.62
CA SER A 261 -15.93 30.54 -18.65
C SER A 261 -16.96 30.33 -19.75
N ILE A 262 -16.70 29.41 -20.68
CA ILE A 262 -17.55 29.08 -21.82
C ILE A 262 -18.05 27.64 -21.65
N PRO A 263 -19.37 27.40 -21.56
CA PRO A 263 -19.90 26.03 -21.54
C PRO A 263 -19.69 25.36 -22.90
N VAL A 264 -19.23 24.11 -22.89
CA VAL A 264 -18.98 23.30 -24.08
C VAL A 264 -19.74 21.99 -23.94
N ILE A 265 -20.48 21.63 -24.98
CA ILE A 265 -21.12 20.32 -25.07
C ILE A 265 -20.13 19.36 -25.73
N PRO A 266 -19.67 18.30 -25.04
CA PRO A 266 -18.72 17.35 -25.61
C PRO A 266 -19.32 16.57 -26.79
N GLU A 267 -18.57 16.45 -27.88
CA GLU A 267 -18.87 15.52 -28.98
C GLU A 267 -18.24 14.17 -28.64
N TRP A 268 -19.03 13.30 -27.99
CA TRP A 268 -18.58 11.97 -27.54
C TRP A 268 -18.13 11.10 -28.70
N LEU A 269 -16.99 10.40 -28.53
CA LEU A 269 -16.48 9.47 -29.52
C LEU A 269 -17.15 8.11 -29.35
N ASP A 270 -17.40 7.40 -30.46
CA ASP A 270 -17.85 6.01 -30.46
C ASP A 270 -16.67 5.05 -30.22
N VAL A 271 -16.02 5.23 -29.06
CA VAL A 271 -14.91 4.40 -28.60
C VAL A 271 -15.34 3.74 -27.30
N PRO A 272 -15.11 2.43 -27.12
CA PRO A 272 -15.43 1.75 -25.87
C PRO A 272 -14.76 2.47 -24.68
N PRO A 273 -15.51 2.76 -23.61
CA PRO A 273 -14.94 3.39 -22.42
C PRO A 273 -13.95 2.46 -21.73
N GLU A 274 -12.90 3.05 -21.14
CA GLU A 274 -12.01 2.32 -20.24
C GLU A 274 -12.68 2.18 -18.88
N VAL A 275 -12.71 0.96 -18.33
CA VAL A 275 -13.37 0.67 -17.05
C VAL A 275 -12.42 -0.13 -16.17
N THR A 276 -12.10 0.42 -15.00
CA THR A 276 -11.19 -0.22 -14.03
C THR A 276 -11.85 -0.24 -12.65
N LEU A 277 -11.80 -1.38 -11.96
CA LEU A 277 -12.19 -1.48 -10.55
C LEU A 277 -10.94 -1.42 -9.68
N ASN A 278 -10.89 -0.45 -8.77
CA ASN A 278 -9.82 -0.29 -7.80
C ASN A 278 -10.35 -0.44 -6.37
N MET A 279 -9.48 -0.84 -5.45
CA MET A 279 -9.75 -0.83 -4.01
C MET A 279 -8.94 0.29 -3.35
N VAL A 280 -9.61 1.34 -2.87
CA VAL A 280 -8.97 2.57 -2.39
C VAL A 280 -9.34 2.90 -0.95
N PRO A 281 -8.45 3.53 -0.15
CA PRO A 281 -8.78 3.98 1.19
C PRO A 281 -9.93 4.99 1.23
N GLY A 282 -10.81 4.91 2.23
CA GLY A 282 -12.04 5.71 2.32
C GLY A 282 -11.85 7.24 2.33
N LEU A 283 -10.70 7.75 2.79
CA LEU A 283 -10.41 9.20 2.85
C LEU A 283 -9.47 9.71 1.76
N PHE A 284 -9.05 8.88 0.81
CA PHE A 284 -8.09 9.30 -0.22
C PHE A 284 -8.61 10.47 -1.09
N HIS A 285 -9.93 10.71 -1.10
CA HIS A 285 -10.60 11.73 -1.93
C HIS A 285 -10.95 13.02 -1.20
N ARG A 286 -10.49 13.22 0.04
CA ARG A 286 -10.67 14.48 0.78
C ARG A 286 -9.43 15.38 0.78
N ARG A 287 -8.36 15.01 0.06
CA ARG A 287 -7.34 16.00 -0.32
C ARG A 287 -8.06 17.12 -1.05
N GLU A 288 -7.72 18.37 -0.76
CA GLU A 288 -8.14 19.54 -1.55
C GLU A 288 -7.97 19.18 -3.01
N ILE A 289 -9.09 18.80 -3.63
CA ILE A 289 -9.04 18.30 -4.98
C ILE A 289 -8.74 19.55 -5.80
N PRO A 290 -7.67 19.59 -6.62
CA PRO A 290 -7.57 20.65 -7.62
C PRO A 290 -8.92 20.75 -8.34
N ASP A 291 -9.38 21.96 -8.66
CA ASP A 291 -10.75 22.36 -9.09
C ASP A 291 -11.43 21.51 -10.19
N ASN A 292 -10.73 20.50 -10.73
CA ASN A 292 -11.12 19.63 -11.83
C ASN A 292 -11.78 18.30 -11.41
N PHE A 293 -12.04 18.04 -10.13
CA PHE A 293 -12.87 16.88 -9.75
C PHE A 293 -14.10 17.31 -8.96
N VAL A 294 -15.25 16.82 -9.39
CA VAL A 294 -16.51 16.94 -8.66
C VAL A 294 -16.71 15.66 -7.86
N ASN A 295 -16.57 15.75 -6.54
CA ASN A 295 -16.90 14.64 -5.64
C ASN A 295 -18.26 14.93 -4.99
N GLU A 296 -19.31 14.32 -5.51
CA GLU A 296 -20.67 14.43 -4.93
C GLU A 296 -20.92 13.37 -3.83
N GLY A 297 -19.94 12.52 -3.53
CA GLY A 297 -20.08 11.45 -2.54
C GLY A 297 -20.06 12.00 -1.11
N SER A 298 -21.22 11.96 -0.43
CA SER A 298 -21.37 12.35 0.98
C SER A 298 -21.14 11.21 1.99
N ALA A 299 -20.84 9.99 1.51
CA ALA A 299 -20.66 8.83 2.37
C ALA A 299 -19.39 8.99 3.25
N VAL A 300 -19.60 9.02 4.56
CA VAL A 300 -18.51 8.94 5.54
C VAL A 300 -17.98 7.51 5.52
N ARG A 301 -16.74 7.35 5.05
CA ARG A 301 -16.03 6.06 4.99
C ARG A 301 -14.94 6.00 6.03
N ASP A 302 -14.69 4.81 6.56
CA ASP A 302 -13.54 4.56 7.42
C ASP A 302 -12.23 4.77 6.62
N PRO A 303 -11.32 5.67 7.03
CA PRO A 303 -10.03 5.87 6.35
C PRO A 303 -9.15 4.62 6.28
N LEU A 304 -9.31 3.67 7.19
CA LEU A 304 -8.49 2.46 7.28
C LEU A 304 -9.17 1.25 6.63
N ALA A 305 -10.26 1.46 5.91
CA ALA A 305 -10.89 0.44 5.08
C ALA A 305 -10.68 0.74 3.59
N LEU A 306 -10.51 -0.32 2.80
CA LEU A 306 -10.47 -0.28 1.35
C LEU A 306 -11.87 -0.48 0.79
N TYR A 307 -12.29 0.43 -0.09
CA TYR A 307 -13.60 0.40 -0.74
C TYR A 307 -13.45 0.28 -2.25
N PRO A 308 -14.41 -0.39 -2.90
CA PRO A 308 -14.45 -0.51 -4.34
C PRO A 308 -14.74 0.86 -4.96
N LEU A 309 -13.88 1.30 -5.86
CA LEU A 309 -14.06 2.48 -6.70
C LEU A 309 -13.87 2.08 -8.15
N TRP A 310 -14.96 2.13 -8.90
CA TRP A 310 -14.89 2.02 -10.35
C TRP A 310 -14.46 3.35 -10.94
N GLN A 311 -13.51 3.30 -11.87
CA GLN A 311 -13.10 4.43 -12.69
C GLN A 311 -13.50 4.15 -14.13
N VAL A 312 -14.30 5.05 -14.71
CA VAL A 312 -14.76 4.97 -16.09
C VAL A 312 -14.26 6.19 -16.86
N ILE A 313 -13.59 5.99 -17.99
CA ILE A 313 -13.11 7.08 -18.86
C ILE A 313 -13.91 7.08 -20.15
N PHE A 314 -14.60 8.19 -20.42
CA PHE A 314 -15.29 8.44 -21.68
C PHE A 314 -14.49 9.46 -22.51
N TYR A 315 -14.32 9.16 -23.79
CA TYR A 315 -13.60 10.04 -24.72
C TYR A 315 -14.55 10.92 -25.52
N PHE A 316 -14.10 12.14 -25.80
CA PHE A 316 -14.79 13.08 -26.69
C PHE A 316 -13.77 13.73 -27.62
N LYS A 317 -14.25 14.31 -28.72
CA LYS A 317 -13.41 15.09 -29.63
C LYS A 317 -12.71 16.19 -28.85
N LYS A 318 -11.40 16.32 -29.06
CA LYS A 318 -10.52 17.21 -28.30
C LYS A 318 -11.12 18.62 -28.12
N ILE A 319 -11.25 19.06 -26.88
CA ILE A 319 -11.70 20.40 -26.47
C ILE A 319 -10.55 21.05 -25.70
N GLY A 320 -9.87 22.02 -26.30
CA GLY A 320 -8.63 22.58 -25.76
C GLY A 320 -7.57 21.48 -25.60
N GLY A 321 -7.12 21.23 -24.37
CA GLY A 321 -6.19 20.14 -24.03
C GLY A 321 -6.85 18.83 -23.60
N MET A 322 -8.18 18.80 -23.44
CA MET A 322 -8.91 17.66 -22.87
C MET A 322 -9.41 16.73 -23.98
N VAL A 323 -9.34 15.41 -23.73
CA VAL A 323 -9.76 14.35 -24.67
C VAL A 323 -10.80 13.40 -24.08
N GLY A 324 -11.21 13.62 -22.84
CA GLY A 324 -12.17 12.78 -22.14
C GLY A 324 -12.49 13.26 -20.73
N ILE A 325 -13.38 12.53 -20.07
CA ILE A 325 -13.77 12.71 -18.67
C ILE A 325 -13.61 11.38 -17.94
N ALA A 326 -13.07 11.42 -16.72
CA ALA A 326 -12.98 10.28 -15.83
C ALA A 326 -14.05 10.41 -14.74
N ILE A 327 -14.89 9.39 -14.58
CA ILE A 327 -15.96 9.32 -13.59
C ILE A 327 -15.63 8.22 -12.58
N GLY A 328 -15.66 8.56 -11.30
CA GLY A 328 -15.55 7.61 -10.20
C GLY A 328 -16.93 7.17 -9.71
N VAL A 329 -17.18 5.86 -9.64
CA VAL A 329 -18.41 5.28 -9.08
C VAL A 329 -18.04 4.38 -7.91
N TRP A 330 -18.46 4.76 -6.72
CA TRP A 330 -18.25 3.96 -5.52
C TRP A 330 -19.11 2.68 -5.56
N GLY A 331 -18.46 1.53 -5.40
CA GLY A 331 -19.08 0.21 -5.51
C GLY A 331 -19.82 -0.26 -4.25
N ASP A 332 -19.64 0.42 -3.12
CA ASP A 332 -20.12 0.01 -1.80
C ASP A 332 -21.51 0.57 -1.44
N THR A 333 -21.94 1.63 -2.13
CA THR A 333 -23.21 2.31 -1.87
C THR A 333 -24.34 1.69 -2.69
N GLU A 334 -25.35 1.10 -2.03
CA GLU A 334 -26.55 0.57 -2.70
C GLU A 334 -27.44 1.65 -3.34
N LYS A 335 -27.18 2.94 -3.05
CA LYS A 335 -27.91 4.05 -3.62
C LYS A 335 -27.05 4.73 -4.68
N SER A 336 -27.57 4.81 -5.90
CA SER A 336 -27.03 5.66 -6.97
C SER A 336 -26.72 7.04 -6.39
N PRO A 337 -25.54 7.63 -6.65
CA PRO A 337 -25.38 9.06 -6.47
C PRO A 337 -26.47 9.75 -7.32
N THR A 338 -27.25 10.62 -6.70
CA THR A 338 -28.34 11.36 -7.32
C THR A 338 -27.87 12.67 -7.87
#